data_AF-A0AAN7P3R0-F1
#
_entry.id   AF-A0AAN7P3R0-F1
#
_cell.length_a   1.000
_cell.length_b   1.000
_cell.length_c   1.000
_cell.angle_alpha   90.00
_cell.angle_beta   90.00
_cell.angle_gamma   90.00
#
_symmetry.space_group_name_H-M   'P 1'
#
loop_
_entity.id
_entity.type
_entity.pdbx_description
1 polymer ?
#
loop_
_entity_poly.entity_id
_entity_poly.type
_entity_poly.pdbx_seq_one_letter_code
_entity_poly.pdbx_strand_id
1 'polypeptide(L)'
;MQSGINSSIRNRSCVTLLLSLILCLQGLVWYGHVKRMSDDRWPKRALEYIPPSRRRRGRPAQTWMSGIVDTMRDRAIQENEWENRKVWRAKCEMRQKP
;
A
#
# COMPACT_ATOMS: atom_id res chain seq x y z
N MET A 1 -10.64 -20.82 -9.51
CA MET A 1 -11.51 -21.12 -8.35
C MET A 1 -10.80 -21.08 -6.98
N GLN A 2 -9.46 -21.18 -6.88
CA GLN A 2 -8.71 -21.04 -5.61
C GLN A 2 -8.58 -19.62 -5.01
N SER A 3 -8.87 -18.54 -5.76
CA SER A 3 -8.68 -17.15 -5.27
C SER A 3 -9.67 -16.74 -4.18
N GLY A 4 -10.87 -17.30 -4.17
CA GLY A 4 -11.92 -16.99 -3.19
C GLY A 4 -11.67 -17.57 -1.80
N ILE A 5 -10.95 -18.69 -1.71
CA ILE A 5 -10.68 -19.40 -0.45
C ILE A 5 -9.58 -18.69 0.35
N ASN A 6 -8.53 -18.22 -0.33
CA ASN A 6 -7.39 -17.56 0.32
C ASN A 6 -7.74 -16.15 0.84
N SER A 7 -8.65 -15.45 0.14
CA SER A 7 -9.19 -14.15 0.56
C SER A 7 -10.15 -14.29 1.75
N SER A 8 -10.94 -15.35 1.81
CA SER A 8 -11.83 -15.63 2.96
C SER A 8 -11.09 -16.14 4.20
N ILE A 9 -10.00 -16.91 4.06
CA ILE A 9 -9.10 -17.26 5.19
C ILE A 9 -8.43 -16.02 5.77
N ARG A 10 -7.98 -15.10 4.90
CA ARG A 10 -7.42 -13.80 5.32
C ARG A 10 -8.45 -12.99 6.09
N ASN A 11 -9.68 -12.88 5.59
CA ASN A 11 -10.76 -12.15 6.27
C ASN A 11 -11.22 -12.78 7.60
N ARG A 12 -11.10 -14.11 7.76
CA ARG A 12 -11.49 -14.81 9.00
C ARG A 12 -10.46 -14.77 10.12
N SER A 13 -9.22 -14.40 9.84
CA SER A 13 -8.13 -14.43 10.82
C SER A 13 -7.90 -13.03 11.39
N CYS A 14 -7.70 -12.90 12.71
CA CYS A 14 -7.43 -11.65 13.43
C CYS A 14 -6.18 -10.88 12.95
N VAL A 15 -5.46 -11.46 11.97
CA VAL A 15 -4.30 -10.93 11.26
C VAL A 15 -4.69 -9.78 10.31
N THR A 16 -5.93 -9.72 9.80
CA THR A 16 -6.39 -8.59 8.97
C THR A 16 -6.36 -7.27 9.70
N LEU A 17 -6.79 -7.22 10.97
CA LEU A 17 -6.82 -5.99 11.74
C LEU A 17 -5.40 -5.43 12.00
N LEU A 18 -4.45 -6.32 12.33
CA LEU A 18 -3.06 -5.93 12.56
C LEU A 18 -2.32 -5.56 11.26
N LEU A 19 -2.53 -6.31 10.18
CA LEU A 19 -1.97 -5.97 8.87
C LEU A 19 -2.51 -4.64 8.37
N SER A 20 -3.83 -4.41 8.44
CA SER A 20 -4.44 -3.13 8.07
C SER A 20 -3.89 -1.99 8.92
N LEU A 21 -3.68 -2.19 10.22
CA LEU A 21 -3.09 -1.20 11.11
C LEU A 21 -1.63 -0.87 10.72
N ILE A 22 -0.78 -1.87 10.53
CA ILE A 22 0.64 -1.70 10.19
C ILE A 22 0.81 -1.07 8.80
N LEU A 23 0.08 -1.58 7.80
CA LEU A 23 0.16 -1.11 6.42
C LEU A 23 -0.34 0.33 6.29
N CYS A 24 -1.36 0.72 7.05
CA CYS A 24 -1.91 2.07 7.01
C CYS A 24 -1.09 3.06 7.86
N LEU A 25 -0.63 2.68 9.05
CA LEU A 25 0.10 3.59 9.93
C LEU A 25 1.52 3.87 9.45
N GLN A 26 2.23 2.88 8.91
CA GLN A 26 3.61 3.06 8.47
C GLN A 26 3.75 3.08 6.95
N GLY A 27 3.00 2.25 6.23
CA GLY A 27 3.12 2.13 4.76
C GLY A 27 2.67 3.39 4.02
N LEU A 28 1.44 3.86 4.24
CA LEU A 28 0.93 5.07 3.57
C LEU A 28 1.67 6.34 4.00
N VAL A 29 2.03 6.45 5.29
CA VAL A 29 2.80 7.60 5.79
C VAL A 29 4.17 7.66 5.10
N TRP A 30 4.88 6.53 4.99
CA TRP A 30 6.17 6.46 4.31
C TRP A 30 6.03 6.70 2.81
N TYR A 31 5.03 6.11 2.14
CA TYR A 31 4.75 6.34 0.72
C TYR A 31 4.54 7.82 0.41
N GLY A 32 3.65 8.48 1.14
CA GLY A 32 3.39 9.91 0.96
C GLY A 32 4.60 10.77 1.33
N HIS A 33 5.42 10.34 2.30
CA HIS A 33 6.67 11.02 2.63
C HIS A 33 7.68 10.94 1.48
N VAL A 34 7.89 9.75 0.91
CA VAL A 34 8.83 9.53 -0.20
C VAL A 34 8.37 10.22 -1.48
N LYS A 35 7.08 10.19 -1.83
CA LYS A 35 6.55 10.91 -3.00
C LYS A 35 6.72 12.43 -2.90
N ARG A 36 6.66 12.98 -1.69
CA ARG A 36 6.93 14.41 -1.41
C ARG A 36 8.42 14.77 -1.28
N MET A 37 9.33 13.79 -1.27
CA MET A 37 10.76 14.10 -1.35
C MET A 37 11.12 14.66 -2.72
N SER A 38 12.22 15.40 -2.80
CA SER A 38 12.82 15.82 -4.07
C SER A 38 13.26 14.60 -4.89
N ASP A 39 13.18 14.72 -6.22
CA ASP A 39 13.50 13.66 -7.19
C ASP A 39 14.97 13.24 -7.16
N ASP A 40 15.82 14.08 -6.60
CA ASP A 40 17.25 13.80 -6.44
C ASP A 40 17.53 12.76 -5.37
N ARG A 41 16.57 12.50 -4.46
CA ARG A 41 16.79 11.58 -3.35
C ARG A 41 16.64 10.13 -3.78
N TRP A 42 17.60 9.32 -3.36
CA TRP A 42 17.63 7.88 -3.57
C TRP A 42 16.32 7.13 -3.23
N PRO A 43 15.62 7.42 -2.11
CA PRO A 43 14.38 6.72 -1.79
C PRO A 43 13.29 6.90 -2.84
N LYS A 44 13.16 8.11 -3.41
CA LYS A 44 12.16 8.39 -4.46
C LYS A 44 12.53 7.72 -5.77
N ARG A 45 13.80 7.79 -6.15
CA ARG A 45 14.33 7.07 -7.32
C ARG A 45 14.14 5.56 -7.20
N ALA A 46 14.40 4.98 -6.04
CA ALA A 46 14.21 3.55 -5.78
C ALA A 46 12.73 3.14 -5.83
N LEU A 47 11.83 4.00 -5.33
CA LEU A 47 10.38 3.75 -5.37
C LEU A 47 9.85 3.72 -6.81
N GLU A 48 10.35 4.60 -7.67
CA GLU A 48 9.91 4.77 -9.06
C GLU A 48 10.68 3.87 -10.04
N TYR A 49 11.78 3.26 -9.58
CA TYR A 49 12.59 2.39 -10.39
C TYR A 49 11.86 1.09 -10.74
N ILE A 50 11.61 0.90 -12.03
CA ILE A 50 11.09 -0.36 -12.57
C ILE A 50 12.28 -1.13 -13.16
N PRO A 51 12.69 -2.26 -12.56
CA PRO A 51 13.83 -3.02 -13.05
C PRO A 51 13.52 -3.60 -14.45
N PRO A 52 14.46 -3.54 -15.41
CA PRO A 52 14.27 -4.03 -16.78
C PRO A 52 14.25 -5.58 -16.91
N SER A 53 14.02 -6.31 -15.82
CA SER A 53 14.16 -7.77 -15.76
C SER A 53 12.88 -8.52 -16.12
N ARG A 54 13.05 -9.73 -16.68
CA ARG A 54 11.99 -10.70 -16.91
C ARG A 54 11.43 -11.18 -15.57
N ARG A 55 10.14 -10.91 -15.33
CA ARG A 55 9.43 -11.41 -14.13
C ARG A 55 9.58 -12.93 -14.03
N ARG A 56 9.84 -13.44 -12.82
CA ARG A 56 9.85 -14.89 -12.55
C ARG A 56 8.52 -15.50 -12.99
N ARG A 57 8.56 -16.68 -13.62
CA ARG A 57 7.35 -17.44 -13.97
C ARG A 57 6.59 -17.80 -12.69
N GLY A 58 5.26 -17.68 -12.72
CA GLY A 58 4.37 -17.99 -11.59
C GLY A 58 3.55 -16.80 -11.11
N ARG A 59 2.86 -16.97 -9.97
CA ARG A 59 2.04 -15.91 -9.36
C ARG A 59 2.97 -14.76 -8.91
N PRO A 60 2.63 -13.50 -9.21
CA PRO A 60 3.35 -12.36 -8.66
C PRO A 60 3.40 -12.44 -7.13
N ALA A 61 4.60 -12.27 -6.57
CA ALA A 61 4.75 -12.14 -5.13
C ALA A 61 3.98 -10.90 -4.65
N GLN A 62 3.35 -10.98 -3.48
CA GLN A 62 2.85 -9.77 -2.84
C GLN A 62 4.04 -8.92 -2.44
N THR A 63 4.11 -7.74 -3.04
CA THR A 63 5.10 -6.71 -2.71
C THR A 63 4.49 -5.70 -1.75
N TRP A 64 5.34 -4.98 -1.04
CA TRP A 64 4.91 -3.85 -0.23
C TRP A 64 4.11 -2.82 -1.05
N MET A 65 4.55 -2.54 -2.29
CA MET A 65 3.84 -1.66 -3.21
C MET A 65 2.43 -2.18 -3.53
N SER A 66 2.27 -3.48 -3.80
CA SER A 66 0.93 -4.05 -4.03
C SER A 66 0.02 -3.92 -2.79
N GLY A 67 0.57 -4.05 -1.59
CA GLY A 67 -0.20 -3.83 -0.36
C GLY A 67 -0.65 -2.38 -0.19
N ILE A 68 0.19 -1.42 -0.58
CA ILE A 68 -0.19 0.00 -0.59
C ILE A 68 -1.30 0.27 -1.60
N VAL A 69 -1.18 -0.26 -2.82
CA VAL A 69 -2.20 -0.09 -3.85
C VAL A 69 -3.52 -0.70 -3.42
N ASP A 70 -3.49 -1.88 -2.78
CA ASP A 70 -4.69 -2.52 -2.23
C ASP A 70 -5.32 -1.65 -1.12
N THR A 71 -4.52 -1.10 -0.19
CA THR A 71 -5.05 -0.22 0.87
C THR A 71 -5.53 1.14 0.36
N MET A 72 -4.90 1.70 -0.66
CA MET A 72 -5.40 2.89 -1.37
C MET A 72 -6.75 2.61 -2.02
N ARG A 73 -6.90 1.45 -2.67
CA ARG A 73 -8.16 1.02 -3.28
C ARG A 73 -9.25 0.83 -2.22
N ASP A 74 -8.95 0.15 -1.12
CA ASP A 74 -9.90 -0.09 -0.02
C ASP A 74 -10.36 1.21 0.65
N ARG A 75 -9.51 2.24 0.65
CA ARG A 75 -9.79 3.57 1.25
C ARG A 75 -10.24 4.62 0.23
N ALA A 76 -10.42 4.23 -1.03
CA ALA A 76 -10.71 5.14 -2.15
C ALA A 76 -9.78 6.38 -2.16
N ILE A 77 -8.48 6.15 -1.94
CA ILE A 77 -7.42 7.15 -2.04
C ILE A 77 -6.94 7.18 -3.48
N GLN A 78 -6.97 8.35 -4.11
CA GLN A 78 -6.40 8.51 -5.44
C GLN A 78 -4.90 8.73 -5.35
N GLU A 79 -4.15 8.29 -6.37
CA GLU A 79 -2.69 8.40 -6.36
C GLU A 79 -2.20 9.85 -6.27
N ASN A 80 -2.95 10.84 -6.76
CA ASN A 80 -2.59 12.26 -6.65
C ASN A 80 -2.89 12.89 -5.27
N GLU A 81 -3.60 12.20 -4.36
CA GLU A 81 -3.98 12.76 -3.04
C GLU A 81 -2.79 12.84 -2.05
N TRP A 82 -1.60 12.30 -2.37
CA TRP A 82 -0.42 12.38 -1.49
C TRP A 82 0.15 13.80 -1.34
N GLU A 83 -0.16 14.68 -2.29
CA GLU A 83 0.30 16.07 -2.29
C GLU A 83 -0.30 16.85 -1.12
N ASN A 84 -1.59 16.64 -0.84
CA ASN A 84 -2.28 17.28 0.27
C ASN A 84 -2.06 16.52 1.58
N ARG A 85 -1.12 17.01 2.39
CA ARG A 85 -0.77 16.41 3.70
C ARG A 85 -1.95 16.27 4.66
N LYS A 86 -2.92 17.19 4.64
CA LYS A 86 -4.10 17.16 5.53
C LYS A 86 -5.04 16.04 5.12
N VAL A 87 -5.34 15.94 3.83
CA VAL A 87 -6.18 14.88 3.26
C VAL A 87 -5.53 13.52 3.46
N TRP A 88 -4.22 13.43 3.22
CA TRP A 88 -3.45 12.20 3.39
C TRP A 88 -3.49 11.69 4.84
N ARG A 89 -3.28 12.57 5.83
CA ARG A 89 -3.37 12.18 7.25
C ARG A 89 -4.77 11.76 7.64
N ALA A 90 -5.80 12.52 7.25
CA ALA A 90 -7.18 12.20 7.57
C ALA A 90 -7.57 10.81 7.02
N LYS A 91 -7.20 10.49 5.78
CA LYS A 91 -7.48 9.18 5.19
C LYS A 91 -6.61 8.05 5.74
N CYS A 92 -5.42 8.34 6.28
CA CYS A 92 -4.63 7.35 7.04
C CYS A 92 -5.22 7.08 8.43
N GLU A 93 -5.74 8.12 9.09
CA GLU A 93 -6.32 8.07 10.44
C GLU A 93 -7.74 7.50 10.48
N MET A 94 -8.44 7.45 9.34
CA MET A 94 -9.72 6.75 9.22
C MET A 94 -9.56 5.27 9.64
N ARG A 95 -9.93 5.00 10.88
CA ARG A 95 -10.09 3.67 11.46
C ARG A 95 -11.37 3.08 10.84
N GLN A 96 -11.29 1.93 10.19
CA GLN A 96 -12.52 1.22 9.79
C GLN A 96 -13.32 0.96 11.07
N LYS A 97 -14.57 1.44 11.09
CA LYS A 97 -15.53 0.99 12.10
C LYS A 97 -15.82 -0.49 11.81
N PRO A 98 -15.85 -1.34 12.85
CA PRO A 98 -16.16 -2.75 12.70
C PRO A 98 -17.53 -2.98 12.05
#